data_AF-A0A7W0FM20-F1
#
_entry.id   AF-A0A7W0FM20-F1
#
_cell.length_a   1.000
_cell.length_b   1.000
_cell.length_c   1.000
_cell.angle_alpha   90.00
_cell.angle_beta   90.00
_cell.angle_gamma   90.00
#
_symmetry.space_group_name_H-M   'P 1'
#
loop_
_entity.id
_entity.type
_entity.pdbx_description
1 polymer ?
#
loop_
_entity_poly.entity_id
_entity_poly.type
_entity_poly.pdbx_seq_one_letter_code
_entity_poly.pdbx_strand_id
1 'polypeptide(L)'
;MESGADIAGFREYLASALPLSEQLTGLKFGLNPHVTDARVLPLMGAGMVSLSVGSNLVLGGDIDLPFLIFLTLAGATVHVDDHLVVDAGVLRESVGAGPTPAGAEPACAAGACPLRPGR
;
A
#
# COMPACT_ATOMS: atom_id res chain seq x y z
N MET A 1 -25.90 -0.70 24.27
CA MET A 1 -24.93 0.19 24.93
C MET A 1 -23.85 -0.69 25.55
N GLU A 2 -22.83 -1.07 24.78
CA GLU A 2 -21.69 -1.88 25.25
C GLU A 2 -20.35 -1.27 24.82
N SER A 3 -20.28 0.04 24.58
CA SER A 3 -19.11 0.66 23.93
C SER A 3 -18.04 1.20 24.90
N GLY A 4 -18.20 1.05 26.21
CA GLY A 4 -17.29 1.66 27.20
C GLY A 4 -16.12 0.77 27.61
N ALA A 5 -16.40 -0.50 27.93
CA ALA A 5 -15.38 -1.45 28.40
C ALA A 5 -14.45 -1.92 27.27
N ASP A 6 -14.98 -2.02 26.05
CA ASP A 6 -14.25 -2.50 24.87
C ASP A 6 -13.18 -1.49 24.40
N ILE A 7 -13.49 -0.19 24.46
CA ILE A 7 -12.53 0.87 24.12
C ILE A 7 -11.43 1.00 25.19
N ALA A 8 -11.77 0.87 26.47
CA ALA A 8 -10.78 0.96 27.55
C ALA A 8 -9.78 -0.20 27.48
N GLY A 9 -10.27 -1.44 27.31
CA GLY A 9 -9.41 -2.62 27.16
C GLY A 9 -8.53 -2.55 25.91
N PHE A 10 -9.06 -2.06 24.78
CA PHE A 10 -8.27 -1.85 23.57
C PHE A 10 -7.16 -0.81 23.75
N ARG A 11 -7.44 0.29 24.47
CA ARG A 11 -6.42 1.31 24.77
C ARG A 11 -5.33 0.78 25.68
N GLU A 12 -5.69 0.03 26.72
CA GLU A 12 -4.70 -0.63 27.60
C GLU A 12 -3.85 -1.63 26.84
N TYR A 13 -4.46 -2.40 25.93
CA TYR A 13 -3.77 -3.32 25.06
C TYR A 13 -2.73 -2.63 24.17
N LEU A 14 -3.11 -1.53 23.50
CA LEU A 14 -2.17 -0.73 22.71
C LEU A 14 -1.09 -0.07 23.57
N ALA A 15 -1.45 0.44 24.75
CA ALA A 15 -0.52 1.10 25.66
C ALA A 15 0.57 0.15 26.17
N SER A 16 0.25 -1.14 26.34
CA SER A 16 1.22 -2.16 26.76
C SER A 16 2.37 -2.39 25.77
N ALA A 17 2.18 -1.97 24.51
CA ALA A 17 3.12 -2.15 23.41
C ALA A 17 3.80 -0.84 22.96
N LEU A 18 3.63 0.25 23.72
CA LEU A 18 4.30 1.53 23.42
C LEU A 18 5.81 1.43 23.62
N PRO A 19 6.62 2.13 22.79
CA PRO A 19 6.20 3.01 21.69
C PRO A 19 5.99 2.29 20.35
N LEU A 20 6.24 0.98 20.28
CA LEU A 20 6.18 0.23 19.02
C LEU A 20 4.76 0.20 18.42
N SER A 21 3.73 0.24 19.26
CA SER A 21 2.33 0.32 18.85
C SER A 21 1.91 1.67 18.25
N GLU A 22 2.78 2.68 18.21
CA GLU A 22 2.52 3.95 17.50
C GLU A 22 3.08 3.96 16.07
N GLN A 23 3.88 2.94 15.71
CA GLN A 23 4.53 2.88 14.42
C GLN A 23 3.62 2.24 13.36
N LEU A 24 3.50 2.92 12.22
CA LEU A 24 2.87 2.33 11.04
C LEU A 24 3.78 1.25 10.48
N THR A 25 3.23 0.05 10.34
CA THR A 25 3.96 -1.14 9.89
C THR A 25 3.61 -1.58 8.49
N GLY A 26 2.60 -0.95 7.88
CA GLY A 26 2.21 -1.24 6.52
C GLY A 26 1.20 -0.25 5.96
N LEU A 27 1.27 -0.08 4.64
CA LEU A 27 0.28 0.58 3.80
C LEU A 27 -0.12 -0.41 2.71
N LYS A 28 -1.42 -0.63 2.52
CA LYS A 28 -1.96 -1.59 1.56
C LYS A 28 -2.99 -0.91 0.66
N PHE A 29 -2.95 -1.29 -0.61
CA PHE A 29 -3.93 -0.91 -1.61
C PHE A 29 -4.66 -2.16 -2.08
N GLY A 30 -5.98 -2.15 -2.02
CA GLY A 30 -6.79 -3.17 -2.62
C GLY A 30 -6.85 -2.98 -4.13
N LEU A 31 -6.61 -4.06 -4.86
CA LEU A 31 -6.51 -4.08 -6.33
C LEU A 31 -7.52 -5.02 -6.98
N ASN A 32 -8.32 -5.75 -6.19
CA ASN A 32 -9.24 -6.75 -6.73
C ASN A 32 -10.62 -6.12 -7.02
N PRO A 33 -11.01 -5.92 -8.30
CA PRO A 33 -12.28 -5.33 -8.65
C PRO A 33 -13.47 -6.27 -8.40
N HIS A 34 -13.22 -7.56 -8.16
CA HIS A 34 -14.27 -8.55 -7.94
C HIS A 34 -14.75 -8.62 -6.49
N VAL A 35 -14.06 -7.96 -5.55
CA VAL A 35 -14.50 -7.87 -4.16
C VAL A 35 -15.53 -6.76 -4.05
N THR A 36 -16.79 -7.15 -3.96
CA THR A 36 -17.94 -6.25 -3.84
C THR A 36 -18.47 -6.14 -2.41
N ASP A 37 -18.13 -7.09 -1.53
CA ASP A 37 -18.46 -7.04 -0.10
C ASP A 37 -17.21 -6.79 0.75
N ALA A 38 -17.04 -5.53 1.16
CA ALA A 38 -15.95 -5.10 2.02
C ALA A 38 -16.00 -5.73 3.43
N ARG A 39 -17.09 -6.39 3.82
CA ARG A 39 -17.22 -7.03 5.15
C ARG A 39 -16.49 -8.37 5.24
N VAL A 40 -16.20 -9.01 4.10
CA VAL A 40 -15.60 -10.35 4.08
C VAL A 40 -14.08 -10.25 4.00
N LEU A 41 -13.54 -9.30 3.22
CA LEU A 41 -12.10 -9.06 3.07
C LEU A 41 -11.83 -7.58 2.71
N PRO A 42 -11.95 -6.64 3.68
CA PRO A 42 -11.89 -5.20 3.41
C PRO A 42 -10.59 -4.73 2.75
N LEU A 43 -9.51 -5.50 2.89
CA LEU A 43 -8.17 -5.14 2.40
C LEU A 43 -7.98 -5.34 0.89
N MET A 44 -8.88 -6.09 0.23
CA MET A 44 -8.64 -6.55 -1.14
C MET A 44 -9.42 -5.76 -2.20
N GLY A 45 -10.51 -5.10 -1.83
CA GLY A 45 -11.37 -4.38 -2.77
C GLY A 45 -10.64 -3.28 -3.51
N ALA A 46 -10.84 -3.18 -4.83
CA ALA A 46 -10.24 -2.14 -5.64
C ALA A 46 -10.54 -0.75 -5.04
N GLY A 47 -9.49 0.02 -4.76
CA GLY A 47 -9.59 1.38 -4.21
C GLY A 47 -9.67 1.44 -2.68
N MET A 48 -9.67 0.28 -2.01
CA MET A 48 -9.55 0.22 -0.55
C MET A 48 -8.12 0.56 -0.13
N VAL A 49 -8.00 1.41 0.89
CA VAL A 49 -6.71 1.81 1.46
C VAL A 49 -6.69 1.38 2.92
N SER A 50 -5.63 0.70 3.34
CA SER A 50 -5.49 0.25 4.72
C SER A 50 -4.10 0.52 5.26
N LEU A 51 -4.07 1.01 6.50
CA LEU A 51 -2.86 1.13 7.30
C LEU A 51 -2.78 -0.04 8.28
N SER A 52 -1.58 -0.42 8.69
CA SER A 52 -1.40 -1.37 9.76
C SER A 52 -0.45 -0.89 10.86
N VAL A 53 -0.69 -1.42 12.05
CA VAL A 53 0.13 -1.25 13.26
C VAL A 53 0.28 -2.63 13.90
N GLY A 54 1.44 -2.95 14.45
CA GLY A 54 1.72 -4.26 15.04
C GLY A 54 2.92 -4.95 14.40
N SER A 55 2.96 -6.27 14.38
CA SER A 55 4.10 -7.01 13.83
C SER A 55 4.31 -6.76 12.34
N ASN A 56 5.57 -6.57 11.93
CA ASN A 56 6.00 -6.56 10.53
C ASN A 56 7.04 -7.63 10.20
N LEU A 57 7.25 -8.61 11.09
CA LEU A 57 8.24 -9.68 10.88
C LEU A 57 7.99 -10.47 9.58
N VAL A 58 6.72 -10.70 9.24
CA VAL A 58 6.34 -11.39 7.99
C VAL A 58 6.69 -10.62 6.72
N LEU A 59 6.94 -9.31 6.85
CA LEU A 59 7.38 -8.42 5.78
C LEU A 59 8.90 -8.15 5.84
N GLY A 60 9.63 -8.81 6.75
CA GLY A 60 11.07 -8.62 6.95
C GLY A 60 11.45 -7.40 7.78
N GLY A 61 10.49 -6.80 8.51
CA GLY A 61 10.78 -5.75 9.47
C GLY A 61 11.26 -6.30 10.82
N ASP A 62 11.42 -5.40 11.79
CA ASP A 62 12.00 -5.62 13.11
C ASP A 62 11.01 -5.44 14.28
N ILE A 63 9.77 -5.03 13.99
CA ILE A 63 8.72 -4.85 14.99
C ILE A 63 8.06 -6.21 15.23
N ASP A 64 8.30 -6.76 16.42
CA ASP A 64 7.70 -7.98 16.92
C ASP A 64 6.66 -7.67 18.00
N LEU A 65 5.40 -7.56 17.58
CA LEU A 65 4.26 -7.36 18.47
C LEU A 65 3.29 -8.53 18.33
N PRO A 66 2.58 -8.94 19.41
CA PRO A 66 1.69 -10.09 19.38
C PRO A 66 0.38 -9.83 18.60
N PHE A 67 0.26 -8.70 17.93
CA PHE A 67 -0.90 -8.30 17.16
C PHE A 67 -0.52 -7.67 15.83
N LEU A 68 -1.49 -7.67 14.92
CA LEU A 68 -1.49 -6.88 13.70
C LEU A 68 -2.91 -6.33 13.49
N ILE A 69 -3.03 -5.01 13.51
CA ILE A 69 -4.31 -4.31 13.38
C ILE A 69 -4.34 -3.64 12.02
N PHE A 70 -5.46 -3.76 11.32
CA PHE A 70 -5.70 -3.07 10.06
C PHE A 70 -6.73 -1.96 10.24
N LEU A 71 -6.37 -0.75 9.83
CA LEU A 71 -7.22 0.43 9.83
C LEU A 71 -7.57 0.75 8.38
N THR A 72 -8.82 0.54 8.00
CA THR A 72 -9.29 0.80 6.63
C THR A 72 -9.79 2.24 6.52
N LEU A 73 -9.26 2.97 5.54
CA LEU A 73 -9.60 4.36 5.25
C LEU A 73 -10.64 4.38 4.12
N ALA A 74 -11.91 4.33 4.48
CA ALA A 74 -13.01 4.39 3.51
C ALA A 74 -13.02 5.74 2.78
N GLY A 75 -13.15 5.72 1.44
CA GLY A 75 -13.21 6.93 0.63
C GLY A 75 -11.90 7.73 0.60
N ALA A 76 -10.76 7.09 0.90
CA ALA A 76 -9.46 7.75 0.90
C ALA A 76 -9.07 8.24 -0.50
N THR A 77 -8.38 9.37 -0.54
CA THR A 77 -7.65 9.86 -1.71
C THR A 77 -6.16 9.71 -1.42
N VAL A 78 -5.42 9.06 -2.32
CA VAL A 78 -4.01 8.78 -2.13
C VAL A 78 -3.21 9.21 -3.35
N HIS A 79 -2.19 10.02 -3.08
CA HIS A 79 -1.14 10.37 -4.02
C HIS A 79 0.13 9.60 -3.64
N VAL A 80 0.79 9.03 -4.64
CA VAL A 80 2.17 8.53 -4.51
C VAL A 80 3.01 9.46 -5.37
N ASP A 81 3.86 10.25 -4.72
CA ASP A 81 4.51 11.41 -5.33
C ASP A 81 3.45 12.33 -5.98
N ASP A 82 3.60 12.65 -7.27
CA ASP A 82 2.66 13.48 -8.03
C ASP A 82 1.53 12.67 -8.72
N HIS A 83 1.44 11.36 -8.47
CA HIS A 83 0.47 10.48 -9.11
C HIS A 83 -0.72 10.18 -8.20
N LEU A 84 -1.93 10.52 -8.66
CA LEU A 84 -3.18 10.13 -8.02
C LEU A 84 -3.46 8.64 -8.27
N VAL A 85 -3.35 7.82 -7.22
CA VAL A 85 -3.51 6.36 -7.30
C VAL A 85 -4.91 5.93 -6.85
N VAL A 86 -5.46 6.58 -5.83
CA VAL A 86 -6.84 6.36 -5.37
C VAL A 86 -7.54 7.70 -5.26
N ASP A 87 -8.74 7.81 -5.80
CA ASP A 87 -9.57 9.01 -5.77
C ASP A 87 -10.91 8.70 -5.09
N ALA A 88 -11.14 9.22 -3.90
CA ALA A 88 -12.36 9.00 -3.12
C ALA A 88 -12.75 7.51 -2.99
N GLY A 89 -11.77 6.63 -2.78
CA GLY A 89 -11.97 5.17 -2.68
C GLY A 89 -12.09 4.44 -4.01
N VAL A 90 -11.84 5.11 -5.14
CA VAL A 90 -11.80 4.50 -6.48
C VAL A 90 -10.34 4.37 -6.92
N LEU A 91 -9.92 3.15 -7.23
CA LEU A 91 -8.59 2.91 -7.80
C LEU A 91 -8.50 3.55 -9.19
N ARG A 92 -7.46 4.35 -9.41
CA ARG A 92 -7.17 4.94 -10.71
C ARG A 92 -6.23 4.00 -11.47
N GLU A 93 -6.53 3.74 -12.74
CA GLU A 93 -5.59 3.03 -13.61
C GLU A 93 -4.30 3.84 -13.70
N SER A 94 -3.16 3.16 -13.55
CA SER A 94 -1.85 3.77 -13.73
C SER A 94 -1.78 4.42 -15.11
N VAL A 95 -1.69 5.74 -15.17
CA VAL A 95 -1.16 6.42 -16.36
C VAL A 95 0.30 5.98 -16.45
N GLY A 96 0.61 5.18 -17.48
CA GLY A 96 1.83 4.37 -17.57
C GLY A 96 3.14 5.15 -17.59
N ALA A 97 4.21 4.36 -17.49
CA ALA A 97 5.61 4.72 -17.72
C ALA A 97 6.12 5.89 -16.87
N GLY A 98 6.88 5.56 -15.82
CA GLY A 98 7.80 6.55 -15.24
C GLY A 98 8.68 7.16 -16.33
N PRO A 99 9.24 8.37 -16.10
CA PRO A 99 10.21 8.92 -17.03
C PRO A 99 11.33 7.89 -17.22
N THR A 100 11.54 7.45 -18.46
CA THR A 100 12.75 6.73 -18.85
C THR A 100 13.92 7.55 -18.29
N PRO A 101 14.78 6.99 -17.43
CA PRO A 101 15.95 7.71 -16.95
C PRO A 101 16.71 8.18 -18.19
N ALA A 102 16.95 9.50 -18.28
CA ALA A 102 17.71 10.11 -19.37
C ALA A 102 19.09 9.44 -19.44
N GLY A 103 19.23 8.44 -20.30
CA GLY A 103 20.41 7.57 -20.37
C GLY A 103 20.17 6.12 -20.77
N ALA A 104 18.92 5.62 -20.77
CA ALA A 104 18.64 4.31 -21.34
C ALA A 104 18.61 4.40 -22.88
N GLU A 105 19.75 4.11 -23.50
CA GLU A 105 19.90 3.91 -24.94
C GLU A 105 18.81 2.93 -25.43
N PRO A 106 18.01 3.26 -26.46
CA PRO A 106 16.99 2.35 -26.95
C PRO A 106 17.66 1.12 -27.55
N ALA A 107 17.50 -0.03 -26.88
CA ALA A 107 17.84 -1.32 -27.47
C ALA A 107 17.07 -1.45 -28.80
N CYS A 108 17.82 -1.59 -29.89
CA CYS A 108 17.34 -1.72 -31.26
C CYS A 108 16.01 -2.49 -31.38
N ALA A 109 14.93 -1.78 -31.66
CA ALA A 109 13.71 -2.37 -32.19
C ALA A 109 13.79 -2.36 -33.73
N ALA A 110 13.69 -3.57 -34.31
CA ALA A 110 13.41 -3.85 -35.73
C ALA A 110 14.37 -3.25 -36.79
N GLY A 111 15.32 -4.06 -37.25
CA GLY A 111 15.54 -4.22 -38.69
C GLY A 111 16.57 -3.34 -39.43
N ALA A 112 17.40 -2.53 -38.76
CA ALA A 112 18.48 -1.82 -39.48
C ALA A 112 19.68 -1.48 -38.57
N CYS A 113 20.67 -2.38 -38.52
CA CYS A 113 22.03 -2.01 -38.11
C CYS A 113 22.85 -1.71 -39.38
N PRO A 114 23.23 -0.45 -39.68
CA PRO A 114 24.38 -0.22 -40.53
C PRO A 114 25.64 -0.57 -39.74
N LEU A 115 26.45 -1.47 -40.30
CA LEU A 115 27.79 -1.81 -39.83
C LEU A 115 28.56 -0.53 -39.47
N ARG A 116 29.02 -0.44 -38.22
CA ARG A 116 29.93 0.61 -37.75
C ARG A 116 31.23 0.53 -38.57
N PRO A 117 31.62 1.54 -39.38
CA PRO A 117 32.99 1.61 -39.85
C PRO A 117 33.86 2.11 -38.69
N GLY A 118 35.02 1.49 -38.53
CA GLY A 118 35.83 1.57 -37.33
C GLY A 118 36.31 2.96 -36.93
N ARG A 119 36.60 3.08 -35.63
CA ARG A 119 37.79 3.70 -35.06
C ARG A 119 37.91 3.26 -33.60
#